data_AF-A0A7C9ATB4-F1
#
_entry.id   AF-A0A7C9ATB4-F1
#
_cell.length_a   1.000
_cell.length_b   1.000
_cell.length_c   1.000
_cell.angle_alpha   90.00
_cell.angle_beta   90.00
_cell.angle_gamma   90.00
#
_symmetry.space_group_name_H-M   'P 1'
#
loop_
_entity.id
_entity.type
_entity.pdbx_description
1 polymer ?
#
loop_
_entity_poly.entity_id
_entity_poly.type
_entity_poly.pdbx_seq_one_letter_code
_entity_poly.pdbx_strand_id
1 'polypeptide(L)'
;LLNHPAFDMRNPNKVYSLVGGFCGSPVNFHAKDGSGYKFLGEMAVQLDKINPQVASRMVSALSRWRRFDETRQSLAKAQLEMIIATNGLSENVFEIASKSLAA
;
A
#
# COMPACT_ATOMS: atom_id res chain seq x y z
N LEU A 1 16.20 -3.90 -5.16
CA LEU A 1 15.86 -4.72 -3.97
C LEU A 1 14.75 -5.74 -4.24
N LEU A 2 13.66 -5.39 -4.93
CA LEU A 2 12.59 -6.35 -5.25
C LEU A 2 13.04 -7.54 -6.10
N ASN A 3 13.99 -7.36 -7.02
CA ASN A 3 14.55 -8.43 -7.85
C ASN A 3 15.76 -9.13 -7.20
N HIS A 4 16.11 -8.78 -5.97
CA HIS A 4 17.27 -9.36 -5.31
C HIS A 4 16.95 -10.81 -4.88
N PRO A 5 17.86 -11.78 -5.08
CA PRO A 5 17.59 -13.19 -4.73
C PRO A 5 17.21 -13.42 -3.26
N ALA A 6 17.68 -12.56 -2.37
CA ALA A 6 17.34 -12.63 -0.95
C ALA A 6 15.93 -12.08 -0.62
N PHE A 7 15.27 -11.38 -1.53
CA PHE A 7 13.89 -10.92 -1.35
C PHE A 7 12.91 -12.00 -1.82
N ASP A 8 11.90 -12.28 -1.00
CA ASP A 8 10.82 -13.20 -1.34
C ASP A 8 9.50 -12.61 -0.85
N MET A 9 8.60 -12.35 -1.79
CA MET A 9 7.29 -11.75 -1.54
C MET A 9 6.33 -12.69 -0.81
N ARG A 10 6.62 -14.00 -0.77
CA ARG A 10 5.86 -14.97 0.02
C ARG A 10 6.23 -14.97 1.50
N ASN A 11 7.38 -14.39 1.86
CA ASN A 11 7.83 -14.30 3.24
C ASN A 11 7.38 -12.97 3.88
N PRO A 12 6.42 -12.98 4.83
CA PRO A 12 5.90 -11.76 5.44
C PRO A 12 6.98 -10.86 6.04
N ASN A 13 7.99 -11.45 6.70
CA ASN A 13 9.04 -10.68 7.34
C ASN A 13 9.88 -9.91 6.32
N LYS A 14 10.17 -10.51 5.16
CA LYS A 14 10.91 -9.83 4.08
C LYS A 14 10.10 -8.71 3.46
N VAL A 15 8.79 -8.91 3.31
CA VAL A 15 7.87 -7.85 2.86
C VAL A 15 7.85 -6.70 3.87
N TYR A 16 7.69 -6.99 5.16
CA TYR A 16 7.68 -5.96 6.21
C TYR A 16 9.01 -5.21 6.31
N SER A 17 10.14 -5.91 6.25
CA SER A 17 11.46 -5.27 6.29
C SER A 17 11.70 -4.34 5.11
N LEU A 18 11.29 -4.72 3.90
CA LEU A 18 11.54 -3.92 2.70
C LEU A 18 10.42 -2.91 2.41
N VAL A 19 9.21 -3.39 2.15
CA VAL A 19 8.06 -2.57 1.78
C VAL A 19 7.59 -1.75 2.97
N GLY A 20 7.41 -2.41 4.12
CA GLY A 20 7.03 -1.72 5.36
C GLY A 20 8.08 -0.70 5.81
N GLY A 21 9.37 -1.04 5.67
CA GLY A 21 10.48 -0.12 5.92
C GLY A 21 10.43 1.12 5.02
N PHE A 22 10.14 0.94 3.72
CA PHE A 22 9.95 2.07 2.79
C PHE A 22 8.76 2.95 3.17
N CYS A 23 7.61 2.37 3.52
CA CYS A 23 6.44 3.12 4.00
C CYS A 23 6.73 3.92 5.29
N GLY A 24 7.68 3.46 6.11
CA GLY A 24 8.16 4.16 7.30
C GLY A 24 9.06 5.37 7.01
N SER A 25 9.45 5.61 5.75
CA SER A 25 10.26 6.77 5.33
C SER A 25 9.36 7.90 4.81
N PRO A 26 8.98 8.91 5.62
CA PRO A 26 7.89 9.82 5.25
C PRO A 26 8.20 10.68 4.04
N VAL A 27 9.45 11.13 3.91
CA VAL A 27 9.89 11.99 2.79
C VAL A 27 9.76 11.27 1.44
N ASN A 28 10.14 9.99 1.40
CA ASN A 28 10.14 9.20 0.16
C ASN A 28 8.77 8.59 -0.12
N PHE A 29 8.11 8.06 0.91
CA PHE A 29 6.79 7.46 0.76
C PHE A 29 5.73 8.51 0.39
N HIS A 30 5.77 9.68 1.03
CA HIS A 30 4.93 10.83 0.70
C HIS A 30 5.66 11.80 -0.26
N ALA A 31 6.40 11.29 -1.25
CA ALA A 31 6.96 12.14 -2.29
C ALA A 31 5.83 12.91 -3.01
N LYS A 32 6.11 14.15 -3.44
CA LYS A 32 5.10 15.04 -4.05
C LYS A 32 4.54 14.49 -5.37
N ASP A 33 5.28 13.61 -6.03
CA ASP A 33 4.90 12.95 -7.27
C ASP A 33 3.99 11.72 -7.07
N GLY A 34 3.77 11.29 -5.80
CA GLY A 34 2.96 10.13 -5.47
C GLY A 34 3.58 8.78 -5.82
N SER A 35 4.86 8.76 -6.20
CA SER A 35 5.58 7.52 -6.57
C SER A 35 5.52 6.47 -5.46
N GLY A 36 5.65 6.88 -4.20
CA GLY A 36 5.53 5.99 -3.04
C GLY A 36 4.13 5.40 -2.85
N TYR A 37 3.07 6.18 -3.11
CA TYR A 37 1.70 5.68 -3.06
C TYR A 37 1.42 4.67 -4.17
N LYS A 38 1.83 5.00 -5.40
CA LYS A 38 1.66 4.11 -6.56
C LYS A 38 2.38 2.78 -6.33
N PHE A 39 3.62 2.83 -5.86
CA PHE A 39 4.39 1.65 -5.51
C PHE A 39 3.65 0.76 -4.51
N LEU A 40 3.13 1.34 -3.42
CA LEU A 40 2.41 0.57 -2.41
C LEU A 40 1.08 0.02 -2.94
N GLY A 41 0.35 0.78 -3.77
CA GLY A 41 -0.89 0.32 -4.39
C GLY A 41 -0.68 -0.92 -5.27
N GLU A 42 0.31 -0.88 -6.15
CA GLU A 42 0.69 -2.02 -7.00
C GLU A 42 1.15 -3.23 -6.16
N MET A 43 1.94 -2.97 -5.11
CA MET A 43 2.42 -4.01 -4.20
C MET A 43 1.28 -4.65 -3.40
N ALA A 44 0.30 -3.85 -2.97
CA ALA A 44 -0.86 -4.35 -2.23
C ALA A 44 -1.68 -5.33 -3.08
N VAL A 45 -1.97 -4.99 -4.34
CA VAL A 45 -2.70 -5.88 -5.28
C VAL A 45 -1.95 -7.18 -5.55
N GLN A 46 -0.62 -7.12 -5.68
CA GLN A 46 0.20 -8.31 -5.85
C GLN A 46 0.24 -9.19 -4.60
N LEU A 47 0.43 -8.56 -3.44
CA LEU A 47 0.44 -9.26 -2.15
C LEU A 47 -0.91 -9.86 -1.83
N ASP A 48 -2.02 -9.22 -2.21
CA ASP A 48 -3.37 -9.72 -1.92
C ASP A 48 -3.61 -11.12 -2.50
N LYS A 49 -3.09 -11.36 -3.71
CA LYS A 49 -3.15 -12.68 -4.37
C LYS A 49 -2.32 -13.77 -3.66
N ILE A 50 -1.36 -13.38 -2.83
CA ILE A 50 -0.42 -14.30 -2.17
C ILE A 50 -0.80 -14.48 -0.69
N ASN A 51 -1.03 -13.37 -0.01
CA ASN A 51 -1.33 -13.28 1.41
C ASN A 51 -2.14 -12.01 1.72
N PRO A 52 -3.48 -12.11 1.71
CA PRO A 52 -4.41 -11.02 2.05
C PRO A 52 -4.13 -10.30 3.38
N GLN A 53 -3.62 -11.01 4.38
CA GLN A 53 -3.35 -10.42 5.70
C GLN A 53 -2.11 -9.51 5.67
N VAL A 54 -1.09 -9.90 4.92
CA VAL A 54 0.10 -9.06 4.72
C VAL A 54 -0.27 -7.84 3.88
N ALA A 55 -1.06 -8.04 2.81
CA ALA A 55 -1.53 -6.97 1.96
C ALA A 55 -2.34 -5.91 2.74
N SER A 56 -3.32 -6.32 3.54
CA SER A 56 -4.15 -5.40 4.33
C SER A 56 -3.34 -4.61 5.36
N ARG A 57 -2.33 -5.24 5.97
CA ARG A 57 -1.37 -4.55 6.85
C ARG A 57 -0.55 -3.51 6.11
N MET A 58 -0.12 -3.77 4.87
CA MET A 58 0.60 -2.79 4.05
C MET A 58 -0.30 -1.62 3.63
N VAL A 59 -1.55 -1.90 3.23
CA VAL A 59 -2.53 -0.85 2.86
C VAL A 59 -2.81 0.12 4.01
N SER A 60 -2.69 -0.32 5.27
CA SER A 60 -2.83 0.56 6.43
C SER A 60 -1.89 1.78 6.40
N ALA A 61 -0.76 1.74 5.68
CA ALA A 61 0.12 2.90 5.51
C ALA A 61 -0.55 4.06 4.74
N LEU A 62 -1.57 3.79 3.93
CA LEU A 62 -2.37 4.80 3.23
C LEU A 62 -3.48 5.40 4.11
N SER A 63 -3.80 4.81 5.26
CA SER A 63 -4.99 5.19 6.07
C SER A 63 -5.03 6.64 6.55
N ARG A 64 -3.86 7.28 6.73
CA ARG A 64 -3.75 8.65 7.26
C ARG A 64 -3.59 9.73 6.18
N TRP A 65 -3.97 9.43 4.95
CA TRP A 65 -3.76 10.29 3.78
C TRP A 65 -4.39 11.70 3.92
N ARG A 66 -5.52 11.84 4.63
CA ARG A 66 -6.22 13.13 4.83
C ARG A 66 -5.45 14.17 5.65
N ARG A 67 -4.32 13.81 6.27
CA ARG A 67 -3.48 14.73 7.05
C ARG A 67 -2.47 15.52 6.21
N PHE A 68 -2.33 15.17 4.93
CA PHE A 68 -1.35 15.80 4.04
C PHE A 68 -1.99 16.94 3.22
N ASP A 69 -1.19 17.65 2.42
CA ASP A 69 -1.70 18.63 1.46
C ASP A 69 -2.57 17.99 0.37
N GLU A 70 -3.35 18.82 -0.32
CA GLU A 70 -4.32 18.41 -1.34
C GLU A 70 -3.73 17.53 -2.45
N THR A 71 -2.50 17.80 -2.88
CA THR A 71 -1.85 17.02 -3.93
C THR A 71 -1.60 15.59 -3.44
N ARG A 72 -1.01 15.45 -2.25
CA ARG A 72 -0.77 14.15 -1.63
C ARG A 72 -2.06 13.42 -1.30
N GLN A 73 -3.08 14.14 -0.84
CA GLN A 73 -4.39 13.58 -0.57
C GLN A 73 -4.99 12.94 -1.82
N SER A 74 -5.01 13.69 -2.94
CA SER A 74 -5.53 13.21 -4.21
C SER A 74 -4.79 11.95 -4.70
N LEU A 75 -3.45 11.95 -4.63
CA LEU A 75 -2.64 10.83 -5.10
C LEU A 75 -2.81 9.57 -4.24
N ALA A 76 -2.84 9.70 -2.91
CA ALA A 76 -3.07 8.56 -2.02
C ALA A 76 -4.51 8.02 -2.14
N LYS A 77 -5.50 8.92 -2.24
CA LYS A 77 -6.91 8.55 -2.46
C LYS A 77 -7.08 7.76 -3.77
N ALA A 78 -6.47 8.22 -4.86
CA ALA A 78 -6.52 7.53 -6.14
C ALA A 78 -5.97 6.09 -6.06
N GLN A 79 -4.95 5.84 -5.24
CA GLN A 79 -4.44 4.48 -5.03
C GLN A 79 -5.38 3.62 -4.19
N LEU A 80 -6.02 4.17 -3.16
CA LEU A 80 -7.06 3.46 -2.40
C LEU A 80 -8.26 3.09 -3.29
N GLU A 81 -8.72 4.01 -4.14
CA GLU A 81 -9.80 3.77 -5.10
C GLU A 81 -9.42 2.70 -6.12
N MET A 82 -8.19 2.74 -6.65
CA MET A 82 -7.66 1.72 -7.56
C MET A 82 -7.60 0.32 -6.92
N ILE A 83 -7.13 0.23 -5.66
CA ILE A 83 -7.10 -1.04 -4.92
C ILE A 83 -8.52 -1.60 -4.81
N ILE A 84 -9.50 -0.81 -4.39
CA ILE A 84 -10.90 -1.25 -4.24
C ILE A 84 -11.51 -1.70 -5.57
N ALA A 85 -11.15 -1.03 -6.67
CA ALA A 85 -11.61 -1.38 -8.01
C ALA A 85 -10.97 -2.68 -8.57
N THR A 86 -10.02 -3.28 -7.86
CA THR A 86 -9.35 -4.51 -8.31
C THR A 86 -10.30 -5.70 -8.27
N ASN A 87 -10.48 -6.36 -9.41
CA ASN A 87 -11.30 -7.58 -9.47
C ASN A 87 -10.68 -8.71 -8.64
N GLY A 88 -11.50 -9.36 -7.81
CA GLY A 88 -11.07 -10.46 -6.94
C GLY A 88 -10.27 -10.01 -5.71
N LEU A 89 -10.36 -8.73 -5.33
CA LEU A 89 -9.76 -8.22 -4.09
C LEU A 89 -10.31 -8.98 -2.88
N SER A 90 -9.42 -9.34 -1.96
CA SER A 90 -9.84 -9.98 -0.71
C SER A 90 -10.65 -9.04 0.20
N GLU A 91 -11.50 -9.65 1.02
CA GLU A 91 -12.28 -8.93 2.05
C GLU A 91 -11.37 -8.17 3.03
N ASN A 92 -10.23 -8.75 3.41
CA ASN A 92 -9.26 -8.11 4.31
C ASN A 92 -8.73 -6.79 3.76
N VAL A 93 -8.36 -6.75 2.48
CA VAL A 93 -7.84 -5.52 1.86
C VAL A 93 -8.97 -4.55 1.58
N PHE A 94 -10.11 -5.05 1.11
CA PHE A 94 -11.30 -4.24 0.87
C PHE A 94 -11.74 -3.49 2.13
N GLU A 95 -11.77 -4.15 3.28
CA GLU A 95 -12.17 -3.55 4.55
C GLU A 95 -11.27 -2.37 4.93
N ILE A 96 -9.94 -2.57 4.91
CA ILE A 96 -8.98 -1.53 5.28
C ILE A 96 -9.00 -0.37 4.28
N ALA A 97 -9.05 -0.66 2.98
CA ALA A 97 -9.09 0.38 1.96
C ALA A 97 -10.38 1.21 2.03
N SER A 98 -11.53 0.55 2.17
CA SER A 98 -12.84 1.21 2.27
C SER A 98 -12.97 2.05 3.53
N LYS A 99 -12.53 1.52 4.69
CA LYS A 99 -12.48 2.29 5.94
C LYS A 99 -11.57 3.51 5.80
N SER A 100 -10.43 3.37 5.13
CA SER A 100 -9.49 4.48 4.88
C SER A 100 -10.08 5.56 3.96
N LEU A 101 -10.97 5.20 3.02
CA LEU A 101 -11.68 6.18 2.19
C LEU A 101 -12.83 6.85 2.92
N ALA A 102 -13.51 6.15 3.82
CA ALA A 102 -14.65 6.69 4.58
C ALA A 102 -14.21 7.62 5.73
N ALA A 103 -13.11 7.30 6.40
CA ALA A 103 -12.60 7.97 7.61
C ALA A 103 -12.06 9.37 7.36
#